data_AF-A0A7Y2PEZ7-F1
#
_entry.id   AF-A0A7Y2PEZ7-F1
#
_cell.length_a   1.000
_cell.length_b   1.000
_cell.length_c   1.000
_cell.angle_alpha   90.00
_cell.angle_beta   90.00
_cell.angle_gamma   90.00
#
_symmetry.space_group_name_H-M   'P 1'
#
loop_
_entity.id
_entity.type
_entity.pdbx_description
1 polymer ?
#
loop_
_entity_poly.entity_id
_entity_poly.type
_entity_poly.pdbx_seq_one_letter_code
_entity_poly.pdbx_strand_id
1 'polypeptide(L)'
;MSNKIFVTDTILRDAHQSLLATRMRTEDMLPICDKLDKVGYWSLEVWGGATFDACVRFLKEDPWERLRQLRAALPNTRLQMLLRGQNLLGYRHYSDDVVKAFVAKAAVNGIDVFRIFDAMNDVRNLRVAIEAVKAAGKHAQGTIAYTTSPVHTTEAFVAQAKQMEAMGCDSVAIKDMAGLLTPYATGELVKALKAEIGLPIFIHSHDTAGLAAMCQLKAIENGASHIDTAISSFAWGTSHPGTESMVAALKGSEYDTGLDLALLQEIGLYFYAVRKKYHQFESEFTAVDTRVQVNQVPGGMISNLANQLKEQGALNRMSEVLAEIPRVREDLGFPPLVTPTSQIVGTQAFFNVLAGERYKTITNEVKLYLQGGYGKAPGVVNEQLRRQAIGNEELIDVRPADLLKPEMVKLRGEIGALAKSEEDVLTYAMFPDIGRKFLEERAAGTLAPEVLLPIPEAGGVSSAGGEGVPTEFVIDVHGESYRVDITGVGVKAEGKRHFYLSIDGMPEEVVFEPLNQFVGGASSKRKQASEPGHVSTAMPGNIVDVLVKVGD
;
A
#
# COMPACT_ATOMS: atom_id res chain seq x y z
N MET A 1 7.92 30.66 27.12
CA MET A 1 6.87 29.66 26.86
C MET A 1 7.58 28.44 26.30
N SER A 2 7.27 27.22 26.76
CA SER A 2 7.93 26.01 26.25
C SER A 2 7.44 25.72 24.82
N ASN A 3 8.36 25.57 23.87
CA ASN A 3 8.10 25.22 22.47
C ASN A 3 7.97 23.69 22.28
N LYS A 4 7.26 23.04 23.21
CA LYS A 4 7.08 21.59 23.24
C LYS A 4 6.58 21.06 21.90
N ILE A 5 7.24 20.03 21.38
CA ILE A 5 6.80 19.34 20.16
C ILE A 5 5.86 18.18 20.49
N PHE A 6 4.80 18.10 19.70
CA PHE A 6 3.77 17.08 19.79
C PHE A 6 3.98 16.01 18.72
N VAL A 7 3.82 14.75 19.09
CA VAL A 7 4.05 13.61 18.20
C VAL A 7 2.73 12.92 17.87
N THR A 8 2.51 12.66 16.59
CA THR A 8 1.54 11.68 16.11
C THR A 8 2.28 10.42 15.68
N ASP A 9 1.97 9.27 16.27
CA ASP A 9 2.57 8.00 15.84
C ASP A 9 1.66 7.28 14.85
N THR A 10 2.27 6.74 13.79
CA THR A 10 1.59 6.13 12.64
C THR A 10 1.65 4.60 12.64
N ILE A 11 2.15 3.98 13.72
CA ILE A 11 2.38 2.53 13.82
C ILE A 11 1.15 1.68 13.50
N LEU A 12 -0.06 2.16 13.82
CA LEU A 12 -1.32 1.43 13.60
C LEU A 12 -1.95 1.70 12.22
N ARG A 13 -1.37 2.58 11.38
CA ARG A 13 -1.91 2.94 10.06
C ARG A 13 -0.83 3.03 8.98
N ASP A 14 -0.12 4.15 8.89
CA ASP A 14 0.75 4.43 7.74
C ASP A 14 2.01 3.57 7.72
N ALA A 15 2.57 3.26 8.90
CA ALA A 15 3.84 2.56 8.99
C ALA A 15 3.77 1.15 8.35
N HIS A 16 2.75 0.38 8.70
CA HIS A 16 2.51 -0.94 8.09
C HIS A 16 1.86 -0.85 6.71
N GLN A 17 1.16 0.24 6.39
CA GLN A 17 0.71 0.51 5.03
C GLN A 17 1.90 0.63 4.06
N SER A 18 2.97 1.32 4.49
CA SER A 18 4.19 1.47 3.71
C SER A 18 5.02 0.20 3.66
N LEU A 19 5.25 -0.46 4.81
CA LEU A 19 6.23 -1.53 4.91
C LEU A 19 5.67 -2.93 4.67
N LEU A 20 4.41 -3.18 5.01
CA LEU A 20 3.81 -4.52 5.03
C LEU A 20 2.53 -4.61 4.20
N ALA A 21 2.39 -3.78 3.16
CA ALA A 21 1.22 -3.73 2.30
C ALA A 21 -0.11 -3.64 3.08
N THR A 22 -0.10 -2.93 4.22
CA THR A 22 -1.28 -2.72 5.09
C THR A 22 -1.82 -3.99 5.75
N ARG A 23 -0.97 -5.01 5.98
CA ARG A 23 -1.42 -6.33 6.46
C ARG A 23 -1.47 -6.52 7.96
N MET A 24 -1.09 -5.53 8.77
CA MET A 24 -1.18 -5.66 10.23
C MET A 24 -2.65 -5.88 10.66
N ARG A 25 -2.87 -6.96 11.41
CA ARG A 25 -4.18 -7.41 11.88
C ARG A 25 -4.56 -6.79 13.22
N THR A 26 -5.87 -6.69 13.49
CA THR A 26 -6.36 -6.12 14.75
C THR A 26 -5.85 -6.90 15.97
N GLU A 27 -5.71 -8.22 15.85
CA GLU A 27 -5.21 -9.11 16.92
C GLU A 27 -3.78 -8.79 17.39
N ASP A 28 -2.96 -8.19 16.52
CA ASP A 28 -1.59 -7.75 16.84
C ASP A 28 -1.54 -6.27 17.26
N MET A 29 -2.62 -5.52 17.10
CA MET A 29 -2.70 -4.11 17.53
C MET A 29 -3.18 -3.99 18.98
N LEU A 30 -4.24 -4.72 19.33
CA LEU A 30 -4.92 -4.58 20.61
C LEU A 30 -4.03 -4.87 21.85
N PRO A 31 -3.17 -5.92 21.86
CA PRO A 31 -2.44 -6.29 23.08
C PRO A 31 -1.49 -5.22 23.61
N ILE A 32 -1.03 -4.28 22.75
CA ILE A 32 -0.09 -3.23 23.11
C ILE A 32 -0.74 -1.85 23.32
N CYS A 33 -2.05 -1.73 23.09
CA CYS A 33 -2.76 -0.46 23.13
C CYS A 33 -2.67 0.24 24.50
N ASP A 34 -2.72 -0.48 25.63
CA ASP A 34 -2.59 0.14 26.97
C ASP A 34 -1.25 0.88 27.14
N LYS A 35 -0.16 0.38 26.55
CA LYS A 35 1.14 1.08 26.58
C LYS A 35 1.15 2.26 25.63
N LEU A 36 0.63 2.09 24.41
CA LEU A 36 0.51 3.19 23.43
C LEU A 36 -0.29 4.36 24.02
N ASP A 37 -1.38 4.09 24.74
CA ASP A 37 -2.25 5.10 25.34
C ASP A 37 -1.58 5.87 26.49
N LYS A 38 -0.59 5.26 27.17
CA LYS A 38 0.18 5.86 28.26
C LYS A 38 1.33 6.76 27.80
N VAL A 39 1.75 6.67 26.53
CA VAL A 39 2.90 7.44 26.02
C VAL A 39 2.66 8.95 26.12
N GLY A 40 1.43 9.40 25.88
CA GLY A 40 1.09 10.83 25.82
C GLY A 40 1.26 11.45 24.43
N TYR A 41 1.06 10.66 23.36
CA TYR A 41 0.97 11.17 21.99
C TYR A 41 -0.09 12.25 21.84
N TRP A 42 0.09 13.15 20.88
CA TRP A 42 -0.98 14.08 20.51
C TRP A 42 -2.13 13.37 19.81
N SER A 43 -1.80 12.41 18.94
CA SER A 43 -2.74 11.45 18.38
C SER A 43 -2.02 10.15 17.97
N LEU A 44 -2.79 9.08 17.80
CA LEU A 44 -2.37 7.90 17.07
C LEU A 44 -3.13 7.88 15.74
N GLU A 45 -2.43 7.75 14.64
CA GLU A 45 -3.08 7.52 13.35
C GLU A 45 -3.37 6.03 13.21
N VAL A 46 -4.66 5.69 13.19
CA VAL A 46 -5.11 4.29 13.33
C VAL A 46 -6.06 3.83 12.22
N TRP A 47 -6.51 4.75 11.36
CA TRP A 47 -7.60 4.47 10.41
C TRP A 47 -7.52 5.29 9.12
N GLY A 48 -8.35 4.91 8.15
CA GLY A 48 -8.34 5.52 6.82
C GLY A 48 -7.13 5.06 5.98
N GLY A 49 -6.80 5.81 4.94
CA GLY A 49 -5.84 5.34 3.93
C GLY A 49 -6.28 4.00 3.32
N ALA A 50 -5.35 3.05 3.18
CA ALA A 50 -5.63 1.71 2.65
C ALA A 50 -6.16 0.72 3.70
N THR A 51 -6.17 1.07 4.99
CA THR A 51 -6.54 0.13 6.07
C THR A 51 -7.96 -0.40 5.92
N PHE A 52 -8.89 0.42 5.45
CA PHE A 52 -10.28 0.02 5.25
C PHE A 52 -10.42 -1.00 4.12
N ASP A 53 -9.81 -0.75 2.95
CA ASP A 53 -9.80 -1.73 1.85
C ASP A 53 -9.10 -3.03 2.29
N ALA A 54 -7.96 -2.92 2.96
CA ALA A 54 -7.20 -4.09 3.41
C ALA A 54 -7.99 -4.95 4.41
N CYS A 55 -8.71 -4.34 5.35
CA CYS A 55 -9.61 -5.02 6.28
C CYS A 55 -10.65 -5.87 5.53
N VAL A 56 -11.38 -5.24 4.60
CA VAL A 56 -12.49 -5.88 3.88
C VAL A 56 -11.99 -6.92 2.87
N ARG A 57 -10.90 -6.62 2.17
CA ARG A 57 -10.42 -7.42 1.05
C ARG A 57 -9.56 -8.60 1.48
N PHE A 58 -8.57 -8.36 2.34
CA PHE A 58 -7.49 -9.31 2.61
C PHE A 58 -7.56 -9.88 4.01
N LEU A 59 -7.74 -9.03 5.02
CA LEU A 59 -7.75 -9.45 6.41
C LEU A 59 -9.10 -10.06 6.81
N LYS A 60 -10.16 -9.79 6.04
CA LYS A 60 -11.52 -10.23 6.35
C LYS A 60 -11.95 -9.82 7.76
N GLU A 61 -11.56 -8.62 8.16
CA GLU A 61 -11.93 -7.97 9.41
C GLU A 61 -12.87 -6.80 9.11
N ASP A 62 -13.83 -6.53 9.98
CA ASP A 62 -14.72 -5.37 9.82
C ASP A 62 -13.95 -4.09 10.24
N PRO A 63 -13.70 -3.13 9.33
CA PRO A 63 -12.91 -1.94 9.64
C PRO A 63 -13.60 -1.03 10.67
N TRP A 64 -14.94 -1.06 10.77
CA TRP A 64 -15.67 -0.30 11.79
C TRP A 64 -15.55 -0.95 13.16
N GLU A 65 -15.55 -2.28 13.21
CA GLU A 65 -15.32 -3.01 14.46
C GLU A 65 -13.89 -2.82 14.96
N ARG A 66 -12.89 -2.90 14.07
CA ARG A 66 -11.51 -2.55 14.38
C ARG A 66 -11.43 -1.16 15.03
N LEU A 67 -12.09 -0.16 14.45
CA LEU A 67 -12.10 1.20 15.00
C LEU A 67 -12.72 1.25 16.41
N ARG A 68 -13.86 0.59 16.65
CA ARG A 68 -14.48 0.53 17.98
C ARG A 68 -13.59 -0.15 19.01
N GLN A 69 -12.95 -1.25 18.65
CA GLN A 69 -12.02 -1.96 19.53
C GLN A 69 -10.80 -1.12 19.87
N LEU A 70 -10.21 -0.43 18.88
CA LEU A 70 -9.11 0.50 19.10
C LEU A 70 -9.53 1.69 19.97
N ARG A 71 -10.71 2.25 19.73
CA ARG A 71 -11.25 3.34 20.57
C ARG A 71 -11.40 2.92 22.02
N ALA A 72 -11.89 1.71 22.27
CA ALA A 72 -12.04 1.15 23.60
C ALA A 72 -10.68 0.88 24.26
N ALA A 73 -9.69 0.42 23.49
CA ALA A 73 -8.35 0.09 24.00
C ALA A 73 -7.41 1.31 24.15
N LEU A 74 -7.73 2.44 23.51
CA LEU A 74 -6.95 3.69 23.55
C LEU A 74 -7.80 4.85 24.08
N PRO A 75 -8.39 4.81 25.29
CA PRO A 75 -9.39 5.80 25.73
C PRO A 75 -8.86 7.23 25.90
N ASN A 76 -7.56 7.43 26.12
CA ASN A 76 -7.00 8.75 26.43
C ASN A 76 -6.38 9.45 25.21
N THR A 77 -5.92 8.69 24.22
CA THR A 77 -5.23 9.22 23.05
C THR A 77 -6.22 9.58 21.94
N ARG A 78 -6.00 10.70 21.25
CA ARG A 78 -6.83 11.06 20.08
C ARG A 78 -6.62 10.04 18.96
N LEU A 79 -7.69 9.59 18.33
CA LEU A 79 -7.58 8.74 17.15
C LEU A 79 -7.65 9.59 15.88
N GLN A 80 -6.62 9.51 15.06
CA GLN A 80 -6.52 10.19 13.78
C GLN A 80 -6.80 9.22 12.62
N MET A 81 -7.45 9.75 11.58
CA MET A 81 -7.55 9.07 10.29
C MET A 81 -7.06 9.94 9.13
N LEU A 82 -6.60 9.27 8.06
CA LEU A 82 -6.40 9.88 6.75
C LEU A 82 -7.67 9.77 5.89
N LEU A 83 -8.19 10.89 5.42
CA LEU A 83 -9.42 10.97 4.61
C LEU A 83 -9.15 11.74 3.31
N ARG A 84 -9.52 11.17 2.16
CA ARG A 84 -9.60 11.95 0.92
C ARG A 84 -10.90 12.75 0.92
N GLY A 85 -10.85 14.05 0.70
CA GLY A 85 -11.99 14.97 0.89
C GLY A 85 -13.29 14.46 0.27
N GLN A 86 -13.34 14.37 -1.06
CA GLN A 86 -14.54 13.93 -1.78
C GLN A 86 -14.53 12.42 -2.11
N ASN A 87 -13.36 11.79 -2.11
CA ASN A 87 -13.22 10.35 -2.43
C ASN A 87 -13.31 9.45 -1.20
N LEU A 88 -13.29 10.00 0.01
CA LEU A 88 -13.26 9.26 1.26
C LEU A 88 -12.16 8.19 1.24
N LEU A 89 -12.56 6.90 1.19
CA LEU A 89 -11.68 5.75 1.14
C LEU A 89 -11.78 4.98 -0.19
N GLY A 90 -12.63 5.44 -1.12
CA GLY A 90 -12.80 4.85 -2.46
C GLY A 90 -12.03 5.56 -3.57
N TYR A 91 -12.30 5.24 -4.83
CA TYR A 91 -11.50 5.69 -5.99
C TYR A 91 -12.19 6.74 -6.88
N ARG A 92 -13.41 7.14 -6.54
CA ARG A 92 -14.21 8.16 -7.26
C ARG A 92 -14.67 9.27 -6.32
N HIS A 93 -15.19 10.36 -6.84
CA HIS A 93 -15.95 11.31 -6.04
C HIS A 93 -17.29 10.70 -5.61
N TYR A 94 -17.66 10.96 -4.36
CA TYR A 94 -18.95 10.62 -3.80
C TYR A 94 -19.82 11.87 -3.68
N SER A 95 -21.13 11.70 -3.72
CA SER A 95 -22.09 12.76 -3.38
C SER A 95 -21.93 13.25 -1.92
N ASP A 96 -22.36 14.48 -1.68
CA ASP A 96 -22.16 15.14 -0.38
C ASP A 96 -22.86 14.45 0.78
N ASP A 97 -24.00 13.77 0.54
CA ASP A 97 -24.71 13.01 1.58
C ASP A 97 -23.93 11.77 2.01
N VAL A 98 -23.21 11.11 1.10
CA VAL A 98 -22.30 10.00 1.42
C VAL A 98 -21.11 10.51 2.24
N VAL A 99 -20.51 11.64 1.86
CA VAL A 99 -19.39 12.25 2.62
C VAL A 99 -19.82 12.59 4.05
N LYS A 100 -20.96 13.26 4.20
CA LYS A 100 -21.51 13.62 5.52
C LYS A 100 -21.82 12.39 6.36
N ALA A 101 -22.47 11.37 5.77
CA ALA A 101 -22.78 10.13 6.48
C ALA A 101 -21.52 9.40 6.93
N PHE A 102 -20.50 9.30 6.06
CA PHE A 102 -19.24 8.65 6.39
C PHE A 102 -18.52 9.34 7.54
N VAL A 103 -18.35 10.66 7.46
CA VAL A 103 -17.66 11.44 8.50
C VAL A 103 -18.42 11.35 9.83
N ALA A 104 -19.75 11.47 9.81
CA ALA A 104 -20.56 11.33 11.02
C ALA A 104 -20.37 9.96 11.68
N LYS A 105 -20.37 8.88 10.90
CA LYS A 105 -20.14 7.52 11.41
C LYS A 105 -18.73 7.30 11.91
N ALA A 106 -17.71 7.81 11.23
CA ALA A 106 -16.33 7.73 11.69
C ALA A 106 -16.14 8.48 13.03
N ALA A 107 -16.76 9.65 13.18
CA ALA A 107 -16.71 10.44 14.41
C ALA A 107 -17.40 9.73 15.59
N VAL A 108 -18.59 9.16 15.36
CA VAL A 108 -19.34 8.39 16.37
C VAL A 108 -18.59 7.14 16.81
N ASN A 109 -17.91 6.46 15.89
CA ASN A 109 -17.18 5.22 16.20
C ASN A 109 -15.80 5.46 16.84
N GLY A 110 -15.30 6.70 16.87
CA GLY A 110 -14.16 7.04 17.73
C GLY A 110 -13.07 7.92 17.12
N ILE A 111 -13.17 8.33 15.85
CA ILE A 111 -12.20 9.25 15.24
C ILE A 111 -12.36 10.65 15.83
N ASP A 112 -11.23 11.23 16.23
CA ASP A 112 -11.15 12.58 16.79
C ASP A 112 -10.53 13.59 15.82
N VAL A 113 -9.57 13.13 15.00
CA VAL A 113 -8.83 13.96 14.06
C VAL A 113 -9.00 13.42 12.65
N PHE A 114 -9.48 14.27 11.76
CA PHE A 114 -9.61 13.95 10.34
C PHE A 114 -8.55 14.73 9.57
N ARG A 115 -7.54 14.03 9.05
CA ARG A 115 -6.58 14.60 8.11
C ARG A 115 -7.16 14.52 6.70
N ILE A 116 -7.62 15.66 6.20
CA ILE A 116 -8.39 15.77 4.96
C ILE A 116 -7.48 16.31 3.85
N PHE A 117 -7.27 15.52 2.80
CA PHE A 117 -6.46 15.90 1.63
C PHE A 117 -7.21 15.65 0.33
N ASP A 118 -6.73 16.27 -0.75
CA ASP A 118 -7.22 16.07 -2.10
C ASP A 118 -6.05 15.68 -3.00
N ALA A 119 -6.26 14.74 -3.92
CA ALA A 119 -5.18 14.22 -4.76
C ALA A 119 -4.68 15.22 -5.81
N MET A 120 -5.48 16.25 -6.11
CA MET A 120 -5.18 17.34 -7.03
C MET A 120 -4.73 18.61 -6.30
N ASN A 121 -4.73 18.62 -4.96
CA ASN A 121 -4.69 19.85 -4.14
C ASN A 121 -5.83 20.85 -4.47
N ASP A 122 -6.96 20.39 -5.00
CA ASP A 122 -8.14 21.23 -5.22
C ASP A 122 -8.93 21.38 -3.92
N VAL A 123 -8.74 22.50 -3.22
CA VAL A 123 -9.37 22.73 -1.91
C VAL A 123 -10.90 22.67 -1.95
N ARG A 124 -11.53 22.85 -3.12
CA ARG A 124 -12.99 22.76 -3.26
C ARG A 124 -13.49 21.37 -2.89
N ASN A 125 -12.71 20.33 -3.16
CA ASN A 125 -13.02 18.94 -2.83
C ASN A 125 -12.90 18.65 -1.31
N LEU A 126 -12.31 19.55 -0.52
CA LEU A 126 -12.17 19.39 0.93
C LEU A 126 -13.40 19.92 1.69
N ARG A 127 -14.13 20.87 1.09
CA ARG A 127 -15.15 21.68 1.75
C ARG A 127 -16.16 20.86 2.54
N VAL A 128 -16.76 19.85 1.92
CA VAL A 128 -17.86 19.08 2.54
C VAL A 128 -17.37 18.16 3.64
N ALA A 129 -16.17 17.60 3.49
CA ALA A 129 -15.55 16.82 4.55
C ALA A 129 -15.21 17.71 5.75
N ILE A 130 -14.64 18.90 5.53
CA ILE A 130 -14.34 19.86 6.61
C ILE A 130 -15.64 20.25 7.32
N GLU A 131 -16.66 20.69 6.60
CA GLU A 131 -17.97 21.06 7.17
C GLU A 131 -18.56 19.91 8.01
N ALA A 132 -18.51 18.67 7.52
CA ALA A 132 -19.03 17.50 8.24
C ALA A 132 -18.24 17.21 9.52
N VAL A 133 -16.90 17.34 9.48
CA VAL A 133 -16.04 17.13 10.67
C VAL A 133 -16.31 18.19 11.73
N LYS A 134 -16.44 19.46 11.33
CA LYS A 134 -16.79 20.55 12.22
C LYS A 134 -18.18 20.37 12.82
N ALA A 135 -19.16 19.94 12.01
CA ALA A 135 -20.51 19.63 12.50
C ALA A 135 -20.53 18.47 13.51
N ALA A 136 -19.61 17.51 13.38
CA ALA A 136 -19.42 16.41 14.34
C ALA A 136 -18.63 16.82 15.60
N GLY A 137 -18.19 18.08 15.71
CA GLY A 137 -17.40 18.57 16.85
C GLY A 137 -15.99 17.96 16.94
N LYS A 138 -15.44 17.52 15.80
CA LYS A 138 -14.11 16.88 15.71
C LYS A 138 -13.08 17.83 15.09
N HIS A 139 -11.80 17.44 15.15
CA HIS A 139 -10.68 18.24 14.65
C HIS A 139 -10.51 18.05 13.14
N ALA A 140 -10.70 19.13 12.37
CA ALA A 140 -10.47 19.15 10.93
C ALA A 140 -9.04 19.60 10.63
N GLN A 141 -8.21 18.71 10.09
CA GLN A 141 -6.85 19.03 9.64
C GLN A 141 -6.81 19.11 8.12
N GLY A 142 -6.73 20.33 7.58
CA GLY A 142 -6.54 20.57 6.15
C GLY A 142 -5.14 20.15 5.73
N THR A 143 -4.98 19.56 4.54
CA THR A 143 -3.71 18.95 4.16
C THR A 143 -3.26 19.40 2.77
N ILE A 144 -2.01 19.85 2.70
CA ILE A 144 -1.28 20.11 1.47
C ILE A 144 -0.57 18.82 1.06
N ALA A 145 -0.90 18.25 -0.10
CA ALA A 145 -0.08 17.19 -0.69
C ALA A 145 1.17 17.82 -1.33
N TYR A 146 2.32 17.69 -0.65
CA TYR A 146 3.56 18.31 -1.07
C TYR A 146 4.15 17.60 -2.29
N THR A 147 4.64 18.38 -3.24
CA THR A 147 5.39 17.89 -4.40
C THR A 147 6.16 19.05 -5.05
N THR A 148 7.06 18.74 -5.99
CA THR A 148 7.87 19.75 -6.69
C THR A 148 7.56 19.77 -8.18
N SER A 149 7.35 20.97 -8.72
CA SER A 149 7.15 21.26 -10.16
C SER A 149 7.15 22.78 -10.37
N PRO A 150 7.15 23.28 -11.62
CA PRO A 150 7.07 24.72 -11.90
C PRO A 150 5.86 25.45 -11.30
N VAL A 151 4.76 24.74 -10.98
CA VAL A 151 3.53 25.33 -10.42
C VAL A 151 3.37 25.16 -8.90
N HIS A 152 4.23 24.36 -8.28
CA HIS A 152 4.17 24.05 -6.85
C HIS A 152 5.16 24.90 -6.09
N THR A 153 4.78 26.16 -5.85
CA THR A 153 5.60 27.14 -5.12
C THR A 153 5.14 27.29 -3.68
N THR A 154 5.99 27.88 -2.84
CA THR A 154 5.64 28.23 -1.45
C THR A 154 4.40 29.10 -1.39
N GLU A 155 4.26 30.08 -2.28
CA GLU A 155 3.10 30.97 -2.35
C GLU A 155 1.81 30.21 -2.69
N ALA A 156 1.89 29.24 -3.60
CA ALA A 156 0.76 28.40 -3.96
C ALA A 156 0.29 27.54 -2.77
N PHE A 157 1.23 26.95 -2.02
CA PHE A 157 0.91 26.19 -0.82
C PHE A 157 0.35 27.06 0.32
N VAL A 158 0.89 28.27 0.50
CA VAL A 158 0.34 29.25 1.45
C VAL A 158 -1.08 29.65 1.07
N ALA A 159 -1.36 29.89 -0.22
CA ALA A 159 -2.71 30.22 -0.69
C ALA A 159 -3.72 29.10 -0.39
N GLN A 160 -3.32 27.83 -0.60
CA GLN A 160 -4.13 26.67 -0.23
C GLN A 160 -4.40 26.63 1.28
N ALA A 161 -3.38 26.86 2.11
CA ALA A 161 -3.54 26.86 3.56
C ALA A 161 -4.50 27.95 4.06
N LYS A 162 -4.42 29.16 3.50
CA LYS A 162 -5.36 30.26 3.81
C LYS A 162 -6.80 29.91 3.44
N GLN A 163 -7.00 29.20 2.34
CA GLN A 163 -8.32 28.71 1.94
C GLN A 163 -8.85 27.65 2.93
N MET A 164 -8.01 26.72 3.37
CA MET A 164 -8.36 25.72 4.39
C MET A 164 -8.68 26.37 5.75
N GLU A 165 -7.90 27.37 6.18
CA GLU A 165 -8.18 28.16 7.39
C GLU A 165 -9.53 28.88 7.30
N ALA A 166 -9.83 29.51 6.16
CA ALA A 166 -11.12 30.15 5.92
C ALA A 166 -12.31 29.16 5.92
N MET A 167 -12.07 27.88 5.61
CA MET A 167 -13.07 26.80 5.72
C MET A 167 -13.27 26.31 7.17
N GLY A 168 -12.47 26.78 8.12
CA GLY A 168 -12.58 26.44 9.54
C GLY A 168 -11.75 25.23 9.97
N CYS A 169 -10.67 24.89 9.24
CA CYS A 169 -9.70 23.91 9.71
C CYS A 169 -9.07 24.32 11.05
N ASP A 170 -8.81 23.33 11.90
CA ASP A 170 -8.21 23.51 13.22
C ASP A 170 -6.67 23.39 13.18
N SER A 171 -6.13 22.73 12.15
CA SER A 171 -4.70 22.70 11.84
C SER A 171 -4.44 22.44 10.35
N VAL A 172 -3.20 22.65 9.92
CA VAL A 172 -2.73 22.34 8.56
C VAL A 172 -1.61 21.32 8.62
N ALA A 173 -1.65 20.32 7.75
CA ALA A 173 -0.59 19.35 7.55
C ALA A 173 0.11 19.56 6.20
N ILE A 174 1.43 19.51 6.20
CA ILE A 174 2.25 19.30 5.01
C ILE A 174 2.44 17.79 4.87
N LYS A 175 1.80 17.19 3.88
CA LYS A 175 1.87 15.74 3.58
C LYS A 175 2.82 15.51 2.41
N ASP A 176 4.05 15.17 2.72
CA ASP A 176 5.04 14.69 1.78
C ASP A 176 4.99 13.16 1.67
N MET A 177 4.06 12.69 0.84
CA MET A 177 3.76 11.27 0.65
C MET A 177 4.88 10.47 -0.03
N ALA A 178 5.80 11.13 -0.71
CA ALA A 178 6.89 10.48 -1.44
C ALA A 178 8.25 10.64 -0.76
N GLY A 179 8.42 11.62 0.14
CA GLY A 179 9.71 11.94 0.75
C GLY A 179 10.54 12.87 -0.14
N LEU A 180 9.90 13.89 -0.72
CA LEU A 180 10.47 14.89 -1.62
C LEU A 180 10.96 16.15 -0.91
N LEU A 181 10.50 16.41 0.31
CA LEU A 181 10.97 17.55 1.09
C LEU A 181 12.48 17.47 1.28
N THR A 182 13.12 18.62 1.15
CA THR A 182 14.50 18.83 1.60
C THR A 182 14.49 19.76 2.80
N PRO A 183 15.49 19.69 3.70
CA PRO A 183 15.44 20.44 4.95
C PRO A 183 15.25 21.94 4.74
N TYR A 184 16.02 22.57 3.84
CA TYR A 184 15.93 24.01 3.61
C TYR A 184 14.59 24.44 3.01
N ALA A 185 14.08 23.71 2.01
CA ALA A 185 12.75 23.96 1.44
C ALA A 185 11.65 23.79 2.50
N THR A 186 11.81 22.82 3.41
CA THR A 186 10.89 22.62 4.53
C THR A 186 10.88 23.83 5.46
N GLY A 187 12.06 24.33 5.84
CA GLY A 187 12.18 25.52 6.69
C GLY A 187 11.54 26.76 6.06
N GLU A 188 11.78 26.99 4.77
CA GLU A 188 11.18 28.09 4.01
C GLU A 188 9.66 28.01 3.96
N LEU A 189 9.11 26.83 3.62
CA LEU A 189 7.67 26.61 3.54
C LEU A 189 6.99 26.76 4.90
N VAL A 190 7.55 26.16 5.95
CA VAL A 190 6.98 26.25 7.31
C VAL A 190 7.00 27.69 7.81
N LYS A 191 8.10 28.41 7.60
CA LYS A 191 8.21 29.83 7.97
C LYS A 191 7.18 30.68 7.25
N ALA A 192 6.99 30.46 5.95
CA ALA A 192 6.01 31.18 5.14
C ALA A 192 4.57 30.89 5.59
N LEU A 193 4.23 29.61 5.82
CA LEU A 193 2.94 29.23 6.37
C LEU A 193 2.72 29.89 7.73
N LYS A 194 3.70 29.82 8.63
CA LYS A 194 3.55 30.34 9.99
C LYS A 194 3.35 31.87 10.04
N ALA A 195 3.85 32.59 9.04
CA ALA A 195 3.64 34.03 8.90
C ALA A 195 2.22 34.40 8.42
N GLU A 196 1.54 33.49 7.72
CA GLU A 196 0.32 33.79 6.96
C GLU A 196 -0.95 33.15 7.54
N ILE A 197 -0.83 32.07 8.32
CA ILE A 197 -1.96 31.40 8.98
C ILE A 197 -1.75 31.33 10.50
N GLY A 198 -2.86 31.40 11.25
CA GLY A 198 -2.87 31.28 12.71
C GLY A 198 -2.84 29.84 13.22
N LEU A 199 -2.96 28.86 12.32
CA LEU A 199 -3.13 27.44 12.65
C LEU A 199 -1.81 26.73 13.02
N PRO A 200 -1.86 25.67 13.85
CA PRO A 200 -0.73 24.76 14.04
C PRO A 200 -0.36 24.03 12.74
N ILE A 201 0.95 23.88 12.51
CA ILE A 201 1.51 23.19 11.33
C ILE A 201 2.03 21.81 11.74
N PHE A 202 1.61 20.80 10.98
CA PHE A 202 1.96 19.39 11.12
C PHE A 202 2.85 18.94 9.97
N ILE A 203 3.89 18.18 10.28
CA ILE A 203 4.81 17.63 9.28
C ILE A 203 4.62 16.12 9.18
N HIS A 204 4.14 15.69 8.02
CA HIS A 204 4.01 14.29 7.66
C HIS A 204 4.91 14.02 6.46
N SER A 205 5.98 13.26 6.66
CA SER A 205 6.99 13.05 5.63
C SER A 205 7.50 11.62 5.68
N HIS A 206 7.45 10.94 4.54
CA HIS A 206 8.07 9.64 4.40
C HIS A 206 9.59 9.79 4.32
N ASP A 207 10.32 8.85 4.90
CA ASP A 207 11.78 8.85 4.96
C ASP A 207 12.42 8.12 3.76
N THR A 208 11.71 8.08 2.62
CA THR A 208 12.13 7.33 1.43
C THR A 208 13.50 7.80 0.96
N ALA A 209 13.72 9.12 0.95
CA ALA A 209 15.02 9.69 0.59
C ALA A 209 16.04 9.73 1.75
N GLY A 210 15.65 9.28 2.95
CA GLY A 210 16.46 9.40 4.17
C GLY A 210 16.58 10.84 4.70
N LEU A 211 15.65 11.72 4.32
CA LEU A 211 15.70 13.16 4.63
C LEU A 211 14.65 13.62 5.65
N ALA A 212 13.66 12.78 5.99
CA ALA A 212 12.47 13.24 6.69
C ALA A 212 12.77 13.72 8.12
N ALA A 213 13.67 13.04 8.85
CA ALA A 213 14.06 13.47 10.19
C ALA A 213 14.74 14.86 10.17
N MET A 214 15.59 15.13 9.17
CA MET A 214 16.21 16.44 8.99
C MET A 214 15.18 17.51 8.60
N CYS A 215 14.20 17.15 7.76
CA CYS A 215 13.10 18.05 7.40
C CYS A 215 12.23 18.38 8.61
N GLN A 216 11.91 17.40 9.45
CA GLN A 216 11.17 17.61 10.70
C GLN A 216 11.93 18.52 11.66
N LEU A 217 13.23 18.29 11.89
CA LEU A 217 14.04 19.18 12.70
C LEU A 217 14.02 20.62 12.14
N LYS A 218 14.17 20.76 10.81
CA LYS A 218 14.16 22.09 10.18
C LYS A 218 12.80 22.78 10.24
N ALA A 219 11.71 22.01 10.17
CA ALA A 219 10.36 22.51 10.37
C ALA A 219 10.15 23.00 11.80
N ILE A 220 10.60 22.22 12.80
CA ILE A 220 10.52 22.57 14.23
C ILE A 220 11.22 23.91 14.48
N GLU A 221 12.45 24.08 14.00
CA GLU A 221 13.21 25.34 14.09
C GLU A 221 12.50 26.55 13.45
N ASN A 222 11.58 26.30 12.52
CA ASN A 222 10.83 27.35 11.80
C ASN A 222 9.37 27.47 12.26
N GLY A 223 8.97 26.81 13.35
CA GLY A 223 7.69 27.02 14.01
C GLY A 223 6.62 25.94 13.76
N ALA A 224 6.97 24.80 13.15
CA ALA A 224 6.11 23.63 13.22
C ALA A 224 6.04 23.11 14.66
N SER A 225 4.86 22.66 15.09
CA SER A 225 4.61 22.22 16.48
C SER A 225 4.30 20.73 16.57
N HIS A 226 4.05 20.08 15.44
CA HIS A 226 3.62 18.69 15.39
C HIS A 226 4.37 17.94 14.29
N ILE A 227 4.80 16.72 14.60
CA ILE A 227 5.46 15.81 13.66
C ILE A 227 4.80 14.44 13.69
N ASP A 228 4.77 13.79 12.54
CA ASP A 228 4.38 12.39 12.42
C ASP A 228 5.62 11.49 12.44
N THR A 229 5.59 10.46 13.26
CA THR A 229 6.66 9.47 13.38
C THR A 229 6.09 8.06 13.35
N ALA A 230 6.95 7.05 13.34
CA ALA A 230 6.58 5.66 13.52
C ALA A 230 7.48 5.02 14.58
N ILE A 231 6.94 4.13 15.40
CA ILE A 231 7.74 3.26 16.26
C ILE A 231 8.89 2.63 15.45
N SER A 232 10.11 2.69 15.98
CA SER A 232 11.36 2.40 15.26
C SER A 232 11.38 1.06 14.52
N SER A 233 10.75 0.01 15.04
CA SER A 233 10.66 -1.29 14.38
C SER A 233 9.87 -1.28 13.06
N PHE A 234 9.16 -0.19 12.78
CA PHE A 234 8.38 0.08 11.57
C PHE A 234 8.68 1.46 10.97
N ALA A 235 9.84 2.03 11.27
CA ALA A 235 10.26 3.34 10.77
C ALA A 235 11.20 3.23 9.55
N TRP A 236 11.54 4.40 8.99
CA TRP A 236 12.49 4.63 7.90
C TRP A 236 12.11 4.05 6.53
N GLY A 237 12.91 4.41 5.53
CA GLY A 237 12.64 4.08 4.13
C GLY A 237 11.27 4.62 3.74
N THR A 238 10.43 3.81 3.11
CA THR A 238 9.07 4.25 2.75
C THR A 238 8.14 4.52 3.93
N SER A 239 8.56 4.32 5.19
CA SER A 239 7.81 4.71 6.39
C SER A 239 8.19 6.12 6.87
N HIS A 240 7.95 6.44 8.14
CA HIS A 240 8.22 7.72 8.79
C HIS A 240 9.52 7.69 9.61
N PRO A 241 10.07 8.85 10.02
CA PRO A 241 11.14 8.90 11.02
C PRO A 241 10.78 8.13 12.31
N GLY A 242 11.79 7.52 12.93
CA GLY A 242 11.63 6.77 14.18
C GLY A 242 11.20 7.67 15.34
N THR A 243 10.11 7.31 16.03
CA THR A 243 9.60 8.02 17.21
C THR A 243 10.68 8.14 18.28
N GLU A 244 11.36 7.03 18.59
CA GLU A 244 12.45 6.94 19.56
C GLU A 244 13.61 7.87 19.19
N SER A 245 13.95 7.94 17.90
CA SER A 245 15.03 8.80 17.41
C SER A 245 14.70 10.27 17.56
N MET A 246 13.47 10.69 17.20
CA MET A 246 13.05 12.08 17.35
C MET A 246 12.91 12.50 18.82
N VAL A 247 12.37 11.63 19.67
CA VAL A 247 12.28 11.87 21.12
C VAL A 247 13.69 12.01 21.72
N ALA A 248 14.64 11.15 21.35
CA ALA A 248 16.02 11.24 21.80
C ALA A 248 16.71 12.52 21.29
N ALA A 249 16.48 12.90 20.04
CA ALA A 249 17.10 14.08 19.43
C ALA A 249 16.64 15.41 20.07
N LEU A 250 15.37 15.49 20.49
CA LEU A 250 14.81 16.71 21.07
C LEU A 250 14.94 16.78 22.60
N LYS A 251 15.35 15.70 23.25
CA LYS A 251 15.44 15.61 24.72
C LYS A 251 16.39 16.67 25.30
N GLY A 252 15.92 17.38 26.33
CA GLY A 252 16.67 18.44 27.01
C GLY A 252 16.81 19.76 26.24
N SER A 253 16.25 19.84 25.03
CA SER A 253 16.16 21.09 24.26
C SER A 253 14.88 21.88 24.60
N GLU A 254 14.71 23.07 24.03
CA GLU A 254 13.45 23.83 24.14
C GLU A 254 12.24 23.15 23.46
N TYR A 255 12.53 22.18 22.58
CA TYR A 255 11.58 21.42 21.77
C TYR A 255 11.26 20.04 22.35
N ASP A 256 11.73 19.75 23.58
CA ASP A 256 11.57 18.44 24.22
C ASP A 256 10.11 17.98 24.19
N THR A 257 9.90 16.76 23.68
CA THR A 257 8.58 16.13 23.57
C THR A 257 8.01 15.69 24.92
N GLY A 258 8.87 15.50 25.92
CA GLY A 258 8.52 14.97 27.24
C GLY A 258 8.01 13.52 27.21
N LEU A 259 8.15 12.79 26.10
CA LEU A 259 7.73 11.39 26.00
C LEU A 259 8.76 10.46 26.64
N ASP A 260 8.29 9.37 27.24
CA ASP A 260 9.15 8.37 27.87
C ASP A 260 9.81 7.46 26.83
N LEU A 261 11.10 7.68 26.60
CA LEU A 261 11.91 6.89 25.68
C LEU A 261 12.01 5.41 26.06
N ALA A 262 12.02 5.07 27.35
CA ALA A 262 12.11 3.67 27.78
C ALA A 262 10.81 2.91 27.50
N LEU A 263 9.66 3.54 27.74
CA LEU A 263 8.35 3.01 27.36
C LEU A 263 8.25 2.80 25.84
N LEU A 264 8.71 3.77 25.06
CA LEU A 264 8.73 3.67 23.59
C LEU A 264 9.60 2.50 23.11
N GLN A 265 10.77 2.27 23.71
CA GLN A 265 11.62 1.13 23.38
C GLN A 265 10.96 -0.20 23.69
N GLU A 266 10.21 -0.30 24.79
CA GLU A 266 9.43 -1.50 25.13
C GLU A 266 8.34 -1.78 24.08
N ILE A 267 7.64 -0.73 23.62
CA ILE A 267 6.67 -0.81 22.52
C ILE A 267 7.38 -1.22 21.21
N GLY A 268 8.56 -0.66 20.93
CA GLY A 268 9.39 -1.01 19.78
C GLY A 268 9.75 -2.49 19.73
N LEU A 269 10.11 -3.10 20.87
CA LEU A 269 10.40 -4.53 20.99
C LEU A 269 9.18 -5.41 20.71
N TYR A 270 7.99 -4.99 21.16
CA TYR A 270 6.75 -5.69 20.84
C TYR A 270 6.51 -5.72 19.32
N PHE A 271 6.55 -4.56 18.68
CA PHE A 271 6.32 -4.47 17.24
C PHE A 271 7.43 -5.13 16.42
N TYR A 272 8.68 -5.17 16.91
CA TYR A 272 9.75 -5.94 16.29
C TYR A 272 9.42 -7.43 16.22
N ALA A 273 8.82 -8.00 17.28
CA ALA A 273 8.35 -9.38 17.27
C ALA A 273 7.14 -9.58 16.35
N VAL A 274 6.18 -8.65 16.35
CA VAL A 274 5.01 -8.68 15.46
C VAL A 274 5.42 -8.67 13.99
N ARG A 275 6.36 -7.80 13.60
CA ARG A 275 6.81 -7.63 12.21
C ARG A 275 7.26 -8.96 11.58
N LYS A 276 7.92 -9.83 12.35
CA LYS A 276 8.39 -11.15 11.88
C LYS A 276 7.26 -12.05 11.37
N LYS A 277 6.03 -11.91 11.89
CA LYS A 277 4.86 -12.66 11.43
C LYS A 277 4.46 -12.30 9.99
N TYR A 278 4.84 -11.13 9.53
CA TYR A 278 4.43 -10.56 8.24
C TYR A 278 5.56 -10.55 7.21
N HIS A 279 6.60 -11.38 7.41
CA HIS A 279 7.81 -11.41 6.57
C HIS A 279 7.50 -11.55 5.06
N GLN A 280 6.44 -12.26 4.70
CA GLN A 280 6.02 -12.45 3.31
C GLN A 280 5.61 -11.16 2.57
N PHE A 281 5.34 -10.09 3.32
CA PHE A 281 4.92 -8.79 2.77
C PHE A 281 6.03 -7.75 2.78
N GLU A 282 7.22 -8.10 3.28
CA GLU A 282 8.40 -7.23 3.18
C GLU A 282 8.80 -7.07 1.71
N SER A 283 9.36 -5.91 1.37
CA SER A 283 9.80 -5.62 0.01
C SER A 283 11.14 -4.90 0.01
N GLU A 284 12.04 -5.27 -0.88
CA GLU A 284 13.33 -4.57 -1.04
C GLU A 284 13.15 -3.10 -1.46
N PHE A 285 12.00 -2.75 -2.06
CA PHE A 285 11.66 -1.39 -2.45
C PHE A 285 11.22 -0.49 -1.28
N THR A 286 11.15 -1.01 -0.05
CA THR A 286 10.78 -0.19 1.12
C THR A 286 11.97 0.47 1.79
N ALA A 287 13.21 0.13 1.41
CA ALA A 287 14.42 0.73 1.93
C ALA A 287 14.59 2.21 1.49
N VAL A 288 15.63 2.87 2.01
CA VAL A 288 15.99 4.23 1.56
C VAL A 288 16.38 4.19 0.08
N ASP A 289 15.72 5.04 -0.71
CA ASP A 289 15.94 5.21 -2.14
C ASP A 289 15.92 6.69 -2.51
N THR A 290 17.10 7.26 -2.74
CA THR A 290 17.26 8.68 -3.12
C THR A 290 16.81 8.98 -4.55
N ARG A 291 16.57 7.97 -5.40
CA ARG A 291 16.07 8.17 -6.77
C ARG A 291 14.69 8.82 -6.78
N VAL A 292 13.94 8.74 -5.68
CA VAL A 292 12.66 9.43 -5.50
C VAL A 292 12.77 10.94 -5.69
N GLN A 293 13.92 11.55 -5.38
CA GLN A 293 14.18 12.97 -5.60
C GLN A 293 14.24 13.34 -7.10
N VAL A 294 14.48 12.37 -7.96
CA VAL A 294 14.54 12.55 -9.42
C VAL A 294 13.23 12.13 -10.08
N ASN A 295 12.76 10.91 -9.80
CA ASN A 295 11.59 10.35 -10.47
C ASN A 295 10.25 10.78 -9.84
N GLN A 296 10.28 11.24 -8.58
CA GLN A 296 9.13 11.64 -7.77
C GLN A 296 8.05 10.55 -7.57
N VAL A 297 8.39 9.28 -7.82
CA VAL A 297 7.48 8.14 -7.74
C VAL A 297 7.47 7.59 -6.31
N PRO A 298 6.32 7.57 -5.61
CA PRO A 298 6.23 6.96 -4.28
C PRO A 298 6.61 5.47 -4.32
N GLY A 299 7.25 4.95 -3.25
CA GLY A 299 7.76 3.57 -3.22
C GLY A 299 6.71 2.49 -3.52
N GLY A 300 5.51 2.59 -2.93
CA GLY A 300 4.42 1.65 -3.20
C GLY A 300 3.89 1.66 -4.64
N MET A 301 4.15 2.72 -5.40
CA MET A 301 3.84 2.76 -6.83
C MET A 301 4.91 2.04 -7.66
N ILE A 302 6.18 2.09 -7.25
CA ILE A 302 7.29 1.39 -7.92
C ILE A 302 7.09 -0.12 -7.87
N SER A 303 6.75 -0.68 -6.70
CA SER A 303 6.50 -2.11 -6.56
C SER A 303 5.32 -2.59 -7.41
N ASN A 304 4.23 -1.82 -7.47
CA ASN A 304 3.08 -2.11 -8.32
C ASN A 304 3.44 -2.09 -9.82
N LEU A 305 4.19 -1.08 -10.29
CA LEU A 305 4.66 -1.01 -11.67
C LEU A 305 5.59 -2.18 -12.01
N ALA A 306 6.43 -2.61 -11.06
CA ALA A 306 7.33 -3.75 -11.24
C ALA A 306 6.54 -5.04 -11.48
N ASN A 307 5.50 -5.27 -10.67
CA ASN A 307 4.61 -6.42 -10.85
C ASN A 307 3.89 -6.37 -12.21
N GLN A 308 3.33 -5.23 -12.60
CA GLN A 308 2.67 -5.06 -13.91
C GLN A 308 3.61 -5.35 -15.09
N LEU A 309 4.85 -4.87 -15.04
CA LEU A 309 5.84 -5.15 -16.07
C LEU A 309 6.28 -6.62 -16.07
N LYS A 310 6.40 -7.25 -14.89
CA LYS A 310 6.73 -8.66 -14.77
C LYS A 310 5.65 -9.55 -15.39
N GLU A 311 4.37 -9.27 -15.11
CA GLU A 311 3.22 -9.97 -15.69
C GLU A 311 3.17 -9.89 -17.22
N GLN A 312 3.69 -8.82 -17.81
CA GLN A 312 3.78 -8.63 -19.26
C GLN A 312 5.14 -9.06 -19.87
N GLY A 313 6.02 -9.69 -19.09
CA GLY A 313 7.36 -10.09 -19.56
C GLY A 313 8.26 -8.91 -19.95
N ALA A 314 7.99 -7.70 -19.47
CA ALA A 314 8.62 -6.45 -19.86
C ALA A 314 9.38 -5.77 -18.70
N LEU A 315 9.79 -6.52 -17.68
CA LEU A 315 10.46 -6.00 -16.49
C LEU A 315 11.75 -5.21 -16.82
N ASN A 316 12.45 -5.60 -17.89
CA ASN A 316 13.62 -4.90 -18.42
C ASN A 316 13.32 -3.45 -18.88
N ARG A 317 12.06 -3.07 -19.05
CA ARG A 317 11.62 -1.73 -19.50
C ARG A 317 11.25 -0.79 -18.34
N MET A 318 11.49 -1.19 -17.08
CA MET A 318 11.21 -0.36 -15.91
C MET A 318 11.81 1.05 -16.01
N SER A 319 13.07 1.15 -16.44
CA SER A 319 13.76 2.43 -16.58
C SER A 319 13.09 3.37 -17.60
N GLU A 320 12.52 2.82 -18.67
CA GLU A 320 11.75 3.59 -19.66
C GLU A 320 10.47 4.14 -19.04
N VAL A 321 9.75 3.33 -18.26
CA VAL A 321 8.52 3.74 -17.56
C VAL A 321 8.81 4.85 -16.55
N LEU A 322 9.86 4.70 -15.74
CA LEU A 322 10.27 5.73 -14.78
C LEU A 322 10.66 7.06 -15.46
N ALA A 323 11.22 7.02 -16.67
CA ALA A 323 11.54 8.21 -17.44
C ALA A 323 10.31 8.85 -18.12
N GLU A 324 9.27 8.07 -18.40
CA GLU A 324 8.03 8.55 -19.02
C GLU A 324 7.07 9.19 -17.99
N ILE A 325 7.10 8.75 -16.73
CA ILE A 325 6.24 9.28 -15.66
C ILE A 325 6.29 10.82 -15.54
N PRO A 326 7.47 11.48 -15.44
CA PRO A 326 7.55 12.93 -15.36
C PRO A 326 6.92 13.65 -16.56
N ARG A 327 7.00 13.05 -17.77
CA ARG A 327 6.45 13.62 -19.00
C ARG A 327 4.92 13.51 -19.03
N VAL A 328 4.37 12.36 -18.63
CA VAL A 328 2.91 12.20 -18.49
C VAL A 328 2.38 13.14 -17.42
N ARG A 329 3.10 13.26 -16.30
CA ARG A 329 2.74 14.18 -15.22
C ARG A 329 2.71 15.64 -15.70
N GLU A 330 3.69 16.07 -16.49
CA GLU A 330 3.70 17.41 -17.11
C GLU A 330 2.49 17.61 -18.04
N ASP A 331 2.22 16.66 -18.94
CA ASP A 331 1.06 16.75 -19.86
C ASP A 331 -0.29 16.82 -19.12
N LEU A 332 -0.37 16.24 -17.92
CA LEU A 332 -1.55 16.29 -17.06
C LEU A 332 -1.58 17.53 -16.15
N GLY A 333 -0.70 18.51 -16.33
CA GLY A 333 -0.70 19.75 -15.54
C GLY A 333 -0.15 19.55 -14.12
N PHE A 334 0.85 18.68 -13.98
CA PHE A 334 1.60 18.41 -12.76
C PHE A 334 0.74 18.02 -11.54
N PRO A 335 -0.14 17.01 -11.57
CA PRO A 335 -0.78 16.56 -10.32
C PRO A 335 0.27 16.06 -9.30
N PRO A 336 0.05 16.24 -7.99
CA PRO A 336 0.75 15.45 -6.97
C PRO A 336 0.58 13.95 -7.26
N LEU A 337 1.61 13.14 -7.03
CA LEU A 337 1.53 11.69 -7.24
C LEU A 337 1.09 11.00 -5.93
N VAL A 338 -0.19 11.09 -5.63
CA VAL A 338 -0.85 10.42 -4.49
C VAL A 338 -2.04 9.61 -5.01
N THR A 339 -2.62 8.70 -4.26
CA THR A 339 -3.77 7.93 -4.76
C THR A 339 -4.99 8.86 -4.98
N PRO A 340 -5.66 8.82 -6.16
CA PRO A 340 -5.44 7.91 -7.28
C PRO A 340 -4.50 8.43 -8.39
N THR A 341 -4.12 9.71 -8.40
CA THR A 341 -3.33 10.33 -9.47
C THR A 341 -1.99 9.64 -9.76
N SER A 342 -1.33 9.08 -8.73
CA SER A 342 -0.13 8.26 -8.90
C SER A 342 -0.37 7.06 -9.83
N GLN A 343 -1.48 6.34 -9.64
CA GLN A 343 -1.85 5.20 -10.49
C GLN A 343 -2.21 5.66 -11.91
N ILE A 344 -2.97 6.75 -12.04
CA ILE A 344 -3.36 7.32 -13.34
C ILE A 344 -2.13 7.65 -14.19
N VAL A 345 -1.18 8.38 -13.61
CA VAL A 345 0.07 8.76 -14.29
C VAL A 345 0.93 7.54 -14.59
N GLY A 346 1.10 6.64 -13.63
CA GLY A 346 1.91 5.44 -13.77
C GLY A 346 1.43 4.48 -14.85
N THR A 347 0.15 4.15 -14.82
CA THR A 347 -0.45 3.24 -15.80
C THR A 347 -0.43 3.83 -17.20
N GLN A 348 -0.66 5.14 -17.34
CA GLN A 348 -0.55 5.78 -18.65
C GLN A 348 0.91 5.78 -19.16
N ALA A 349 1.90 6.04 -18.29
CA ALA A 349 3.32 5.95 -18.66
C ALA A 349 3.71 4.53 -19.09
N PHE A 350 3.23 3.52 -18.36
CA PHE A 350 3.38 2.11 -18.72
C PHE A 350 2.82 1.80 -20.11
N PHE A 351 1.59 2.23 -20.42
CA PHE A 351 0.99 2.01 -21.74
C PHE A 351 1.74 2.76 -22.85
N ASN A 352 2.20 3.98 -22.61
CA ASN A 352 3.02 4.74 -23.57
C ASN A 352 4.29 3.97 -23.94
N VAL A 353 4.99 3.42 -22.94
CA VAL A 353 6.20 2.63 -23.13
C VAL A 353 5.90 1.34 -23.87
N LEU A 354 4.92 0.55 -23.43
CA LEU A 354 4.56 -0.70 -24.10
C LEU A 354 4.14 -0.50 -25.57
N ALA A 355 3.38 0.56 -25.85
CA ALA A 355 2.95 0.89 -27.21
C ALA A 355 4.08 1.43 -28.11
N GLY A 356 5.19 1.90 -27.51
CA GLY A 356 6.27 2.61 -28.22
C GLY A 356 5.88 4.00 -28.73
N GLU A 357 4.69 4.49 -28.35
CA GLU A 357 4.10 5.74 -28.81
C GLU A 357 3.24 6.35 -27.70
N ARG A 358 3.47 7.64 -27.39
CA ARG A 358 2.75 8.35 -26.32
C ARG A 358 1.28 8.51 -26.69
N TYR A 359 0.39 8.14 -25.78
CA TYR A 359 -1.06 8.33 -25.90
C TYR A 359 -1.72 7.63 -27.10
N LYS A 360 -1.08 6.60 -27.66
CA LYS A 360 -1.72 5.69 -28.64
C LYS A 360 -2.98 5.05 -28.04
N THR A 361 -2.87 4.64 -26.78
CA THR A 361 -3.99 4.24 -25.93
C THR A 361 -4.07 5.20 -24.76
N ILE A 362 -5.23 5.83 -24.59
CA ILE A 362 -5.51 6.73 -23.46
C ILE A 362 -6.46 6.02 -22.51
N THR A 363 -6.06 5.87 -21.24
CA THR A 363 -6.89 5.20 -20.23
C THR A 363 -8.14 6.02 -19.90
N ASN A 364 -9.20 5.35 -19.43
CA ASN A 364 -10.44 6.04 -19.07
C ASN A 364 -10.23 7.02 -17.90
N GLU A 365 -9.32 6.69 -16.98
CA GLU A 365 -8.95 7.55 -15.87
C GLU A 365 -8.26 8.83 -16.35
N VAL A 366 -7.40 8.75 -17.37
CA VAL A 366 -6.79 9.95 -17.99
C VAL A 366 -7.83 10.78 -18.72
N LYS A 367 -8.79 10.14 -19.42
CA LYS A 367 -9.90 10.87 -20.05
C LYS A 367 -10.74 11.63 -19.01
N LEU A 368 -11.14 10.95 -17.94
CA LEU A 368 -11.89 11.54 -16.84
C LEU A 368 -11.12 12.67 -16.14
N TYR A 369 -9.80 12.50 -15.97
CA TYR A 369 -8.91 13.54 -15.47
C TYR A 369 -8.91 14.77 -16.37
N LEU A 370 -8.72 14.59 -17.68
CA LEU A 370 -8.65 15.69 -18.64
C LEU A 370 -9.99 16.41 -18.83
N GLN A 371 -11.10 15.72 -18.56
CA GLN A 371 -12.45 16.28 -18.47
C GLN A 371 -12.67 17.10 -17.19
N GLY A 372 -11.86 16.94 -16.15
CA GLY A 372 -12.00 17.61 -14.86
C GLY A 372 -12.72 16.79 -13.78
N GLY A 373 -12.96 15.50 -14.00
CA GLY A 373 -13.73 14.64 -13.09
C GLY A 373 -13.13 14.41 -11.69
N TYR A 374 -11.84 14.71 -11.51
CA TYR A 374 -11.15 14.65 -10.22
C TYR A 374 -10.95 16.03 -9.56
N GLY A 375 -11.34 17.11 -10.23
CA GLY A 375 -11.09 18.48 -9.81
C GLY A 375 -10.14 19.21 -10.74
N LYS A 376 -9.75 20.42 -10.35
CA LYS A 376 -8.90 21.30 -11.15
C LYS A 376 -7.44 20.85 -11.07
N ALA A 377 -6.81 20.66 -12.23
CA ALA A 377 -5.36 20.42 -12.31
C ALA A 377 -4.56 21.62 -11.75
N PRO A 378 -3.44 21.39 -11.05
CA PRO A 378 -2.60 22.46 -10.51
C PRO A 378 -2.03 23.40 -11.59
N GLY A 379 -1.63 22.83 -12.73
CA GLY A 379 -1.03 23.53 -13.85
C GLY A 379 -1.85 23.45 -15.14
N VAL A 380 -1.25 23.96 -16.21
CA VAL A 380 -1.80 23.88 -17.57
C VAL A 380 -1.67 22.44 -18.07
N VAL A 381 -2.77 21.85 -18.52
CA VAL A 381 -2.74 20.52 -19.16
C VAL A 381 -2.43 20.67 -20.65
N ASN A 382 -1.93 19.60 -21.27
CA ASN A 382 -1.68 19.54 -22.69
C ASN A 382 -3.02 19.55 -23.47
N GLU A 383 -3.31 20.66 -24.16
CA GLU A 383 -4.57 20.84 -24.90
C GLU A 383 -4.72 19.89 -26.10
N GLN A 384 -3.62 19.49 -26.74
CA GLN A 384 -3.68 18.50 -27.82
C GLN A 384 -4.10 17.14 -27.26
N LEU A 385 -3.49 16.73 -26.14
CA LEU A 385 -3.85 15.51 -25.45
C LEU A 385 -5.30 15.55 -24.95
N ARG A 386 -5.73 16.67 -24.35
CA ARG A 386 -7.12 16.86 -23.90
C ARG A 386 -8.10 16.65 -25.06
N ARG A 387 -7.89 17.31 -26.20
CA ARG A 387 -8.73 17.14 -27.40
C ARG A 387 -8.71 15.70 -27.93
N GLN A 388 -7.56 15.03 -27.90
CA GLN A 388 -7.46 13.63 -28.30
C GLN A 388 -8.23 12.70 -27.34
N ALA A 389 -8.21 13.00 -26.04
CA ALA A 389 -8.79 12.17 -25.00
C ALA A 389 -10.31 12.27 -24.92
N ILE A 390 -10.86 13.49 -24.97
CA ILE A 390 -12.29 13.78 -24.71
C ILE A 390 -13.02 14.39 -25.91
N GLY A 391 -12.33 14.67 -27.02
CA GLY A 391 -12.94 15.24 -28.22
C GLY A 391 -13.63 16.58 -27.95
N ASN A 392 -14.95 16.61 -28.11
CA ASN A 392 -15.81 17.78 -27.92
C ASN A 392 -16.70 17.67 -26.65
N GLU A 393 -16.39 16.73 -25.74
CA GLU A 393 -17.11 16.66 -24.46
C GLU A 393 -16.92 17.94 -23.63
N GLU A 394 -17.93 18.29 -22.85
CA GLU A 394 -17.88 19.47 -21.98
C GLU A 394 -16.87 19.29 -20.84
N LEU A 395 -16.12 20.36 -20.54
CA LEU A 395 -15.20 20.40 -19.42
C LEU A 395 -15.94 20.67 -18.12
N ILE A 396 -15.57 19.94 -17.08
CA ILE A 396 -16.05 20.16 -15.71
C ILE A 396 -15.14 21.20 -15.05
N ASP A 397 -15.61 22.44 -14.96
CA ASP A 397 -14.90 23.57 -14.34
C ASP A 397 -15.36 23.86 -12.89
N VAL A 398 -16.55 23.38 -12.51
CA VAL A 398 -17.08 23.37 -11.14
C VAL A 398 -16.43 22.29 -10.27
N ARG A 399 -16.85 22.17 -9.00
CA ARG A 399 -16.45 21.02 -8.17
C ARG A 399 -17.19 19.78 -8.72
N PRO A 400 -16.51 18.68 -9.10
CA PRO A 400 -17.18 17.59 -9.80
C PRO A 400 -18.30 16.91 -9.00
N ALA A 401 -18.20 16.93 -7.67
CA ALA A 401 -19.26 16.43 -6.80
C ALA A 401 -20.55 17.25 -6.82
N ASP A 402 -20.52 18.51 -7.27
CA ASP A 402 -21.74 19.32 -7.45
C ASP A 402 -22.64 18.76 -8.57
N LEU A 403 -22.09 17.95 -9.47
CA LEU A 403 -22.81 17.27 -10.55
C LEU A 403 -23.41 15.93 -10.11
N LEU A 404 -23.06 15.44 -8.92
CA LEU A 404 -23.55 14.16 -8.41
C LEU A 404 -24.90 14.34 -7.71
N LYS A 405 -25.86 13.49 -8.05
CA LYS A 405 -27.11 13.37 -7.30
C LYS A 405 -26.84 12.66 -5.95
N PRO A 406 -27.62 12.94 -4.89
CA PRO A 406 -27.51 12.21 -3.63
C PRO A 406 -27.60 10.69 -3.82
N GLU A 407 -26.71 9.94 -3.18
CA GLU A 407 -26.56 8.50 -3.43
C GLU A 407 -27.03 7.61 -2.28
N MET A 408 -27.16 8.11 -1.05
CA MET A 408 -27.40 7.24 0.12
C MET A 408 -28.69 6.43 0.00
N VAL A 409 -29.76 6.99 -0.57
CA VAL A 409 -31.03 6.27 -0.78
C VAL A 409 -30.85 5.14 -1.79
N LYS A 410 -30.16 5.42 -2.90
CA LYS A 410 -29.85 4.43 -3.94
C LYS A 410 -28.99 3.30 -3.37
N LEU A 411 -27.92 3.64 -2.66
CA LEU A 411 -26.99 2.69 -2.07
C LEU A 411 -27.68 1.76 -1.06
N ARG A 412 -28.58 2.29 -0.21
CA ARG A 412 -29.42 1.50 0.70
C ARG A 412 -30.31 0.51 -0.07
N GLY A 413 -30.91 0.96 -1.17
CA GLY A 413 -31.73 0.10 -2.03
C GLY A 413 -30.94 -1.02 -2.70
N GLU A 414 -29.75 -0.73 -3.22
CA GLU A 414 -28.89 -1.69 -3.92
C GLU A 414 -28.33 -2.79 -3.01
N ILE A 415 -27.91 -2.43 -1.80
CA ILE A 415 -27.41 -3.42 -0.83
C ILE A 415 -28.54 -4.16 -0.11
N GLY A 416 -29.69 -3.51 0.06
CA GLY A 416 -30.91 -4.10 0.61
C GLY A 416 -30.70 -4.71 2.00
N ALA A 417 -31.30 -5.89 2.22
CA ALA A 417 -31.28 -6.59 3.51
C ALA A 417 -29.90 -7.11 3.94
N LEU A 418 -28.88 -7.06 3.06
CA LEU A 418 -27.53 -7.47 3.40
C LEU A 418 -26.85 -6.47 4.35
N ALA A 419 -27.18 -5.18 4.24
CA ALA A 419 -26.72 -4.17 5.18
C ALA A 419 -27.58 -4.18 6.45
N LYS A 420 -26.95 -4.38 7.60
CA LYS A 420 -27.60 -4.37 8.92
C LYS A 420 -27.43 -3.03 9.65
N SER A 421 -26.60 -2.15 9.11
CA SER A 421 -26.29 -0.84 9.65
C SER A 421 -25.98 0.15 8.52
N GLU A 422 -25.89 1.44 8.86
CA GLU A 422 -25.44 2.45 7.90
C GLU A 422 -23.94 2.32 7.59
N GLU A 423 -23.15 1.84 8.55
CA GLU A 423 -21.75 1.45 8.36
C GLU A 423 -21.59 0.39 7.25
N ASP A 424 -22.51 -0.59 7.16
CA ASP A 424 -22.50 -1.59 6.08
C ASP A 424 -22.81 -0.96 4.71
N VAL A 425 -23.76 -0.03 4.67
CA VAL A 425 -24.08 0.74 3.44
C VAL A 425 -22.86 1.54 3.00
N LEU A 426 -22.13 2.15 3.93
CA LEU A 426 -20.91 2.90 3.65
C LEU A 426 -19.76 1.98 3.20
N THR A 427 -19.60 0.80 3.80
CA THR A 427 -18.64 -0.22 3.34
C THR A 427 -18.94 -0.61 1.89
N TYR A 428 -20.21 -0.85 1.55
CA TYR A 428 -20.64 -1.10 0.18
C TYR A 428 -20.39 0.11 -0.74
N ALA A 429 -20.67 1.33 -0.28
CA ALA A 429 -20.43 2.54 -1.07
C ALA A 429 -18.94 2.70 -1.45
N MET A 430 -18.04 2.41 -0.51
CA MET A 430 -16.60 2.54 -0.74
C MET A 430 -16.10 1.48 -1.74
N PHE A 431 -16.59 0.24 -1.60
CA PHE A 431 -16.17 -0.89 -2.42
C PHE A 431 -17.38 -1.76 -2.78
N PRO A 432 -18.12 -1.48 -3.87
CA PRO A 432 -19.38 -2.17 -4.15
C PRO A 432 -19.26 -3.70 -4.21
N ASP A 433 -18.35 -4.22 -5.03
CA ASP A 433 -18.23 -5.66 -5.23
C ASP A 433 -17.58 -6.35 -4.01
N ILE A 434 -16.46 -5.80 -3.54
CA ILE A 434 -15.67 -6.36 -2.43
C ILE A 434 -16.43 -6.23 -1.10
N GLY A 435 -17.07 -5.07 -0.88
CA GLY A 435 -17.90 -4.80 0.28
C GLY A 435 -19.15 -5.67 0.30
N ARG A 436 -19.85 -5.84 -0.82
CA ARG A 436 -20.98 -6.79 -0.92
C ARG A 436 -20.52 -8.21 -0.57
N LYS A 437 -19.45 -8.70 -1.22
CA LYS A 437 -18.89 -10.03 -0.97
C LYS A 437 -18.48 -10.21 0.50
N PHE A 438 -17.83 -9.21 1.09
CA PHE A 438 -17.46 -9.23 2.51
C PHE A 438 -18.69 -9.33 3.42
N LEU A 439 -19.75 -8.57 3.15
CA LEU A 439 -20.97 -8.62 3.95
C LEU A 439 -21.69 -9.97 3.81
N GLU A 440 -21.68 -10.58 2.63
CA GLU A 440 -22.19 -11.94 2.37
C GLU A 440 -21.40 -12.99 3.17
N GLU A 441 -20.06 -12.96 3.08
CA GLU A 441 -19.17 -13.85 3.83
C GLU A 441 -19.33 -13.66 5.36
N ARG A 442 -19.49 -12.41 5.82
CA ARG A 442 -19.73 -12.09 7.23
C ARG A 442 -21.07 -12.66 7.71
N ALA A 443 -22.12 -12.57 6.89
CA ALA A 443 -23.43 -13.12 7.22
C ALA A 443 -23.43 -14.67 7.22
N ALA A 444 -22.64 -15.29 6.35
CA ALA A 444 -22.48 -16.73 6.27
C ALA A 444 -21.51 -17.32 7.33
N GLY A 445 -20.73 -16.47 8.01
CA GLY A 445 -19.70 -16.92 8.96
C GLY A 445 -18.47 -17.55 8.27
N THR A 446 -18.19 -17.17 7.03
CA THR A 446 -17.13 -17.75 6.19
C THR A 446 -15.97 -16.79 5.93
N LEU A 447 -15.87 -15.69 6.68
CA LEU A 447 -14.73 -14.78 6.62
C LEU A 447 -13.44 -15.53 6.99
N ALA A 448 -12.48 -15.54 6.07
CA ALA A 448 -11.18 -16.18 6.25
C ALA A 448 -10.05 -15.22 5.85
N PRO A 449 -9.20 -14.77 6.78
CA PRO A 449 -8.09 -13.87 6.46
C PRO A 449 -7.08 -14.54 5.51
N GLU A 450 -6.37 -13.72 4.73
CA GLU A 450 -5.18 -14.14 3.99
C GLU A 450 -4.19 -14.85 4.91
N VAL A 451 -3.74 -16.05 4.53
CA VAL A 451 -2.88 -16.91 5.35
C VAL A 451 -1.49 -16.27 5.52
N LEU A 452 -1.00 -16.25 6.75
CA LEU A 452 0.39 -15.90 7.05
C LEU A 452 1.25 -17.16 6.99
N LEU A 453 2.35 -17.09 6.24
CA LEU A 453 3.34 -18.15 6.15
C LEU A 453 4.02 -18.34 7.52
N PRO A 454 4.42 -19.58 7.87
CA PRO A 454 5.22 -19.84 9.05
C PRO A 454 6.46 -18.93 9.08
N ILE A 455 6.83 -18.48 10.27
CA ILE A 455 8.05 -17.66 10.45
C ILE A 455 9.24 -18.55 10.09
N PRO A 456 10.15 -18.13 9.18
CA PRO A 456 11.35 -18.87 8.88
C PRO A 456 12.17 -19.07 10.16
N GLU A 457 12.52 -20.32 10.50
CA GLU A 457 13.36 -20.58 11.68
C GLU A 457 14.73 -19.92 11.49
N ALA A 458 15.15 -19.14 12.48
CA ALA A 458 16.48 -18.52 12.53
C ALA A 458 17.55 -19.61 12.73
N GLY A 459 17.90 -20.29 11.64
CA GLY A 459 18.69 -21.52 11.63
C GLY A 459 18.52 -22.35 10.35
N GLY A 460 17.48 -22.07 9.55
CA GLY A 460 17.24 -22.70 8.25
C GLY A 460 18.07 -22.12 7.11
N VAL A 461 19.36 -21.83 7.32
CA VAL A 461 20.31 -22.21 6.27
C VAL A 461 20.41 -23.71 6.47
N SER A 462 19.64 -24.47 5.69
CA SER A 462 19.72 -25.92 5.70
C SER A 462 21.19 -26.31 5.58
N SER A 463 21.78 -26.70 6.71
CA SER A 463 23.04 -27.40 6.71
C SER A 463 22.77 -28.66 5.90
N ALA A 464 23.48 -28.79 4.79
CA ALA A 464 23.55 -30.02 3.99
C ALA A 464 24.20 -31.11 4.84
N GLY A 465 23.44 -31.65 5.81
CA GLY A 465 23.95 -32.48 6.90
C GLY A 465 22.98 -33.57 7.37
N GLY A 466 21.87 -33.77 6.67
CA GLY A 466 21.14 -35.05 6.67
C GLY A 466 21.02 -35.49 5.22
N GLU A 467 21.14 -36.79 4.92
CA GLU A 467 20.92 -37.34 3.58
C GLU A 467 19.51 -36.97 3.09
N GLY A 468 19.42 -35.79 2.47
CA GLY A 468 18.21 -35.21 1.93
C GLY A 468 18.05 -35.64 0.48
N VAL A 469 16.80 -35.86 0.09
CA VAL A 469 16.42 -36.05 -1.31
C VAL A 469 16.95 -34.84 -2.11
N PRO A 470 17.70 -35.05 -3.20
CA PRO A 470 18.24 -33.95 -3.99
C PRO A 470 17.11 -33.02 -4.46
N THR A 471 17.16 -31.76 -4.07
CA THR A 471 16.23 -30.71 -4.52
C THR A 471 16.74 -29.96 -5.73
N GLU A 472 18.01 -30.15 -6.10
CA GLU A 472 18.62 -29.61 -7.32
C GLU A 472 19.18 -30.75 -8.16
N PHE A 473 18.86 -30.77 -9.45
CA PHE A 473 19.39 -31.77 -10.37
C PHE A 473 19.43 -31.23 -11.79
N VAL A 474 20.39 -31.72 -12.59
CA VAL A 474 20.46 -31.43 -14.02
C VAL A 474 19.73 -32.54 -14.75
N ILE A 475 18.76 -32.18 -15.59
CA ILE A 475 18.08 -33.12 -16.50
C ILE A 475 18.58 -32.88 -17.92
N ASP A 476 19.01 -33.95 -18.59
CA ASP A 476 19.36 -33.92 -20.01
C ASP A 476 18.17 -34.45 -20.82
N VAL A 477 17.55 -33.58 -21.61
CA VAL A 477 16.39 -33.92 -22.44
C VAL A 477 16.73 -33.58 -23.89
N HIS A 478 16.74 -34.59 -24.77
CA HIS A 478 17.05 -34.43 -26.20
C HIS A 478 18.39 -33.75 -26.54
N GLY A 479 19.37 -33.79 -25.62
CA GLY A 479 20.70 -33.19 -25.81
C GLY A 479 20.85 -31.77 -25.26
N GLU A 480 19.81 -31.23 -24.62
CA GLU A 480 19.85 -29.99 -23.85
C GLU A 480 19.82 -30.28 -22.36
N SER A 481 20.71 -29.61 -21.61
CA SER A 481 20.82 -29.74 -20.15
C SER A 481 20.04 -28.62 -19.48
N TYR A 482 19.12 -28.97 -18.59
CA TYR A 482 18.33 -28.03 -17.80
C TYR A 482 18.68 -28.21 -16.33
N ARG A 483 19.04 -27.12 -15.63
CA ARG A 483 19.17 -27.14 -14.17
C ARG A 483 17.79 -26.94 -13.55
N VAL A 484 17.35 -27.91 -12.74
CA VAL A 484 16.06 -27.87 -12.07
C VAL A 484 16.27 -27.77 -10.57
N ASP A 485 15.73 -26.71 -9.96
CA ASP A 485 15.73 -26.51 -8.50
C ASP A 485 14.29 -26.56 -7.97
N ILE A 486 13.97 -27.48 -7.07
CA ILE A 486 12.65 -27.56 -6.43
C ILE A 486 12.60 -26.52 -5.30
N THR A 487 11.83 -25.46 -5.49
CA THR A 487 11.71 -24.32 -4.56
C THR A 487 10.54 -24.44 -3.60
N GLY A 488 9.58 -25.33 -3.87
CA GLY A 488 8.47 -25.60 -2.96
C GLY A 488 7.53 -26.71 -3.42
N VAL A 489 6.75 -27.26 -2.49
CA VAL A 489 5.72 -28.27 -2.76
C VAL A 489 4.39 -27.78 -2.20
N GLY A 490 3.41 -27.59 -3.08
CA GLY A 490 2.05 -27.18 -2.74
C GLY A 490 1.22 -28.29 -2.09
N VAL A 491 0.08 -27.91 -1.52
CA VAL A 491 -0.85 -28.83 -0.84
C VAL A 491 -1.44 -29.83 -1.86
N LYS A 492 -1.55 -31.10 -1.47
CA LYS A 492 -2.16 -32.14 -2.31
C LYS A 492 -3.67 -31.93 -2.38
N ALA A 493 -4.22 -31.71 -3.59
CA ALA A 493 -5.65 -31.64 -3.85
C ALA A 493 -6.00 -32.62 -4.97
N GLU A 494 -7.02 -33.46 -4.76
CA GLU A 494 -7.58 -34.36 -5.80
C GLU A 494 -6.55 -35.25 -6.53
N GLY A 495 -5.53 -35.75 -5.83
CA GLY A 495 -4.50 -36.63 -6.42
C GLY A 495 -3.42 -35.89 -7.22
N LYS A 496 -3.59 -34.59 -7.49
CA LYS A 496 -2.61 -33.70 -8.08
C LYS A 496 -1.81 -32.98 -7.01
N ARG A 497 -0.58 -32.61 -7.34
CA ARG A 497 0.31 -31.86 -6.45
C ARG A 497 1.05 -30.80 -7.25
N HIS A 498 1.02 -29.57 -6.76
CA HIS A 498 1.74 -28.46 -7.36
C HIS A 498 3.19 -28.48 -6.88
N PHE A 499 4.14 -28.40 -7.80
CA PHE A 499 5.55 -28.21 -7.50
C PHE A 499 5.97 -26.85 -8.03
N TYR A 500 6.64 -26.08 -7.18
CA TYR A 500 7.31 -24.86 -7.58
C TYR A 500 8.75 -25.22 -7.84
N LEU A 501 9.21 -24.99 -9.06
CA LEU A 501 10.56 -25.34 -9.48
C LEU A 501 11.18 -24.19 -10.28
N SER A 502 12.49 -24.09 -10.28
CA SER A 502 13.28 -23.16 -11.09
C SER A 502 13.94 -23.97 -12.19
N ILE A 503 13.71 -23.63 -13.46
CA ILE A 503 14.41 -24.21 -14.61
C ILE A 503 15.38 -23.15 -15.13
N ASP A 504 16.68 -23.39 -14.99
CA ASP A 504 17.77 -22.46 -15.34
C ASP A 504 17.58 -21.06 -14.73
N GLY A 505 17.05 -21.00 -13.50
CA GLY A 505 16.80 -19.76 -12.76
C GLY A 505 15.44 -19.11 -13.03
N MET A 506 14.61 -19.67 -13.92
CA MET A 506 13.24 -19.19 -14.16
C MET A 506 12.23 -19.99 -13.32
N PRO A 507 11.46 -19.34 -12.43
CA PRO A 507 10.47 -20.02 -11.61
C PRO A 507 9.27 -20.44 -12.44
N GLU A 508 8.92 -21.71 -12.34
CA GLU A 508 7.85 -22.41 -13.02
C GLU A 508 6.96 -23.14 -12.00
N GLU A 509 5.66 -23.18 -12.26
CA GLU A 509 4.71 -23.99 -11.52
C GLU A 509 4.33 -25.22 -12.34
N VAL A 510 4.63 -26.41 -11.83
CA VAL A 510 4.34 -27.67 -12.50
C VAL A 510 3.32 -28.46 -11.70
N VAL A 511 2.21 -28.81 -12.35
CA VAL A 511 1.20 -29.69 -11.76
C VAL A 511 1.60 -31.14 -12.01
N PHE A 512 1.91 -31.86 -10.95
CA PHE A 512 2.30 -33.26 -11.01
C PHE A 512 1.09 -34.16 -10.67
N GLU A 513 0.75 -35.04 -11.60
CA GLU A 513 -0.25 -36.09 -11.43
C GLU A 513 0.43 -37.46 -11.56
N PRO A 514 0.59 -38.22 -10.46
CA PRO A 514 1.20 -39.55 -10.53
C PRO A 514 0.23 -40.52 -11.23
N LEU A 515 0.57 -40.94 -12.44
CA LEU A 515 -0.21 -41.93 -13.20
C LEU A 515 0.11 -43.38 -12.80
N ASN A 516 1.26 -43.61 -12.15
CA ASN A 516 1.71 -44.91 -11.64
C ASN A 516 2.78 -44.71 -10.54
N GLN A 517 3.22 -45.81 -9.90
CA GLN A 517 4.36 -45.82 -9.00
C GLN A 517 5.49 -46.67 -9.59
N PHE A 518 6.70 -46.12 -9.60
CA PHE A 518 7.90 -46.89 -9.93
C PHE A 518 8.28 -47.80 -8.75
N VAL A 519 8.23 -49.11 -8.97
CA VAL A 519 8.80 -50.08 -8.03
C VAL A 519 10.20 -50.41 -8.52
N GLY A 520 11.22 -49.94 -7.80
CA GLY A 520 12.61 -50.26 -8.10
C GLY A 520 12.84 -51.77 -8.03
N GLY A 521 13.01 -52.42 -9.18
CA GLY A 521 13.34 -53.84 -9.25
C GLY A 521 14.70 -54.11 -8.61
N ALA A 522 14.78 -55.16 -7.77
CA ALA A 522 16.05 -55.65 -7.25
C ALA A 522 17.04 -55.90 -8.40
N SER A 523 18.29 -55.48 -8.22
CA SER A 523 19.35 -55.58 -9.22
C SER A 523 19.67 -57.04 -9.58
N SER A 524 19.02 -57.54 -10.64
CA SER A 524 19.33 -58.85 -11.20
C SER A 524 20.57 -58.73 -12.09
N LYS A 525 21.69 -59.36 -11.70
CA LYS A 525 22.84 -59.55 -12.59
C LYS A 525 22.40 -60.36 -13.81
N ARG A 526 22.61 -59.82 -15.03
CA ARG A 526 22.34 -60.50 -16.30
C ARG A 526 23.01 -61.88 -16.35
N LYS A 527 22.23 -62.93 -16.61
CA LYS A 527 22.77 -64.27 -16.92
C LYS A 527 23.22 -64.32 -18.38
N GLN A 528 24.46 -64.76 -18.63
CA GLN A 528 25.00 -65.02 -19.97
C GLN A 528 24.62 -66.42 -20.44
N ALA A 529 24.41 -66.58 -21.76
CA ALA A 529 24.22 -67.89 -22.38
C ALA A 529 25.49 -68.75 -22.21
N SER A 530 25.35 -69.94 -21.64
CA SER A 530 26.48 -70.80 -21.24
C SER A 530 26.52 -72.16 -21.95
N GLU A 531 25.46 -72.56 -22.66
CA GLU A 531 25.35 -73.87 -23.33
C GLU A 531 24.60 -73.76 -24.67
N PRO A 532 24.82 -74.68 -25.63
CA PRO A 532 24.11 -74.70 -26.91
C PRO A 532 22.58 -74.75 -26.72
N GLY A 533 21.87 -73.74 -27.23
CA GLY A 533 20.42 -73.58 -27.06
C GLY A 533 20.02 -72.42 -26.14
N HIS A 534 20.95 -71.85 -25.37
CA HIS A 534 20.70 -70.62 -24.61
C HIS A 534 20.87 -69.37 -25.48
N VAL A 535 19.93 -68.43 -25.40
CA VAL A 535 19.99 -67.13 -26.09
C VAL A 535 19.86 -66.00 -25.07
N SER A 536 20.79 -65.04 -25.12
CA SER A 536 20.79 -63.83 -24.27
C SER A 536 20.91 -62.58 -25.14
N THR A 537 20.30 -61.47 -24.72
CA THR A 537 20.30 -60.20 -25.46
C THR A 537 21.68 -59.51 -25.42
N ALA A 538 22.19 -59.05 -26.57
CA ALA A 538 23.48 -58.35 -26.65
C ALA A 538 23.45 -56.89 -26.15
N MET A 539 22.26 -56.24 -26.13
CA MET A 539 22.09 -54.85 -25.71
C MET A 539 20.85 -54.68 -24.81
N PRO A 540 20.78 -53.62 -23.97
CA PRO A 540 19.57 -53.27 -23.22
C PRO A 540 18.39 -52.95 -24.13
N GLY A 541 17.21 -53.46 -23.77
CA GLY A 541 15.95 -53.24 -24.48
C GLY A 541 14.78 -53.83 -23.69
N ASN A 542 13.57 -53.46 -24.09
CA ASN A 542 12.33 -53.98 -23.51
C ASN A 542 11.80 -55.14 -24.38
N ILE A 543 11.29 -56.20 -23.76
CA ILE A 543 10.61 -57.28 -24.49
C ILE A 543 9.23 -56.77 -24.89
N VAL A 544 9.00 -56.70 -26.20
CA VAL A 544 7.73 -56.20 -26.75
C VAL A 544 6.71 -57.33 -26.91
N ASP A 545 7.16 -58.52 -27.28
CA ASP A 545 6.28 -59.68 -27.46
C ASP A 545 7.04 -61.01 -27.31
N VAL A 546 6.34 -62.08 -26.92
CA VAL A 546 6.91 -63.43 -26.74
C VAL A 546 6.18 -64.41 -27.65
N LEU A 547 6.86 -64.79 -28.74
CA LEU A 547 6.24 -65.48 -29.88
C LEU A 547 6.14 -67.01 -29.74
N VAL A 548 6.75 -67.60 -28.71
CA VAL A 548 6.77 -69.06 -28.48
C VAL A 548 6.58 -69.38 -27.01
N LYS A 549 6.05 -70.56 -26.70
CA LYS A 549 5.88 -71.08 -25.35
C LYS A 549 6.80 -72.29 -25.11
N VAL A 550 7.00 -72.62 -23.84
CA VAL A 550 7.83 -73.77 -23.45
C VAL A 550 7.17 -75.06 -23.94
N GLY A 551 7.85 -75.77 -24.85
CA GLY A 551 7.39 -77.02 -25.44
C GLY A 551 6.87 -76.93 -26.87
N ASP A 552 6.88 -75.74 -27.49
CA ASP A 552 6.54 -75.51 -28.90
C ASP A 552 7.61 -75.99 -29.89
#